data_AF-A0A836UGD0-F1
#
_entry.id   AF-A0A836UGD0-F1
#
_cell.length_a   1.000
_cell.length_b   1.000
_cell.length_c   1.000
_cell.angle_alpha   90.00
_cell.angle_beta   90.00
_cell.angle_gamma   90.00
#
_symmetry.space_group_name_H-M   'P 1'
#
loop_
_entity.id
_entity.type
_entity.pdbx_description
1 polymer ?
#
loop_
_entity_poly.entity_id
_entity_poly.type
_entity_poly.pdbx_seq_one_letter_code
_entity_poly.pdbx_strand_id
1 'polypeptide(L)'
;MIGLTGSPQGVSFPYLREGSFYLSGYQGAGVWFAPIPIFQWGFEAAAFKQLELTKTKFGSMVKLAAVTIVIMFICSFVFWSFIWKLGPIPSSAYPFVQKFWPFHATMQAFWAKSTLPDAAGNALVSQIIRWDYIGTGFLGSAAVLAGLALFKAPLTLFYGFVGGIGYWPHFVILNFAGALLGRYYFQRRFGEDRWRAYTPILLAGYSCGMGLVGMTSISVALISKAVSSIVF
;
A
#
# COMPACT_ATOMS: atom_id res chain seq x y z
N MET A 1 -9.41 -5.41 -11.53
CA MET A 1 -10.23 -6.14 -10.53
C MET A 1 -10.93 -5.23 -9.53
N ILE A 2 -10.37 -4.05 -9.20
CA ILE A 2 -10.98 -3.03 -8.31
C ILE A 2 -12.46 -2.75 -8.60
N GLY A 3 -12.84 -2.60 -9.88
CA GLY A 3 -14.24 -2.36 -10.26
C GLY A 3 -15.18 -3.58 -10.14
N LEU A 4 -14.65 -4.79 -9.96
CA LEU A 4 -15.42 -6.05 -9.84
C LEU A 4 -15.48 -6.58 -8.41
N THR A 5 -14.43 -6.34 -7.61
CA THR A 5 -14.29 -6.87 -6.24
C THR A 5 -14.50 -5.80 -5.15
N GLY A 6 -14.79 -4.55 -5.54
CA GLY A 6 -14.77 -3.41 -4.61
C GLY A 6 -13.34 -2.95 -4.28
N SER A 7 -13.23 -1.99 -3.33
CA SER A 7 -11.93 -1.46 -2.89
C SER A 7 -11.00 -2.60 -2.46
N PRO A 8 -9.87 -2.83 -3.17
CA PRO A 8 -8.94 -3.90 -2.84
C PRO A 8 -8.23 -3.70 -1.49
N GLN A 9 -8.33 -2.50 -0.90
CA GLN A 9 -7.68 -2.14 0.36
C GLN A 9 -8.64 -2.14 1.55
N GLY A 10 -9.90 -2.57 1.36
CA GLY A 10 -10.94 -2.41 2.38
C GLY A 10 -11.32 -0.95 2.62
N VAL A 11 -12.04 -0.69 3.71
CA VAL A 11 -12.33 0.66 4.20
C VAL A 11 -11.31 0.96 5.29
N SER A 12 -10.17 1.52 4.91
CA SER A 12 -9.19 2.03 5.86
C SER A 12 -9.45 3.52 6.08
N PHE A 13 -9.61 3.92 7.34
CA PHE A 13 -9.71 5.32 7.69
C PHE A 13 -8.30 5.91 7.79
N PRO A 14 -7.96 6.93 6.97
CA PRO A 14 -6.67 7.60 7.08
C PRO A 14 -6.45 8.14 8.49
N TYR A 15 -5.23 8.04 8.99
CA TYR A 15 -4.83 8.54 10.31
C TYR A 15 -5.62 7.97 11.50
N LEU A 16 -6.25 6.79 11.36
CA LEU A 16 -7.02 6.17 12.44
C LEU A 16 -6.18 5.97 13.72
N ARG A 17 -4.94 5.50 13.56
CA ARG A 17 -4.01 5.29 14.68
C ARG A 17 -3.65 6.61 15.33
N GLU A 18 -3.19 7.54 14.52
CA GLU A 18 -2.71 8.85 14.93
C GLU A 18 -3.81 9.65 15.65
N GLY A 19 -5.00 9.70 15.07
CA GLY A 19 -6.17 10.36 15.63
C GLY A 19 -6.63 9.70 16.93
N SER A 20 -6.62 8.36 17.01
CA SER A 20 -6.98 7.65 18.25
C SER A 20 -6.02 7.98 19.38
N PHE A 21 -4.71 8.05 19.11
CA PHE A 21 -3.72 8.37 20.15
C PHE A 21 -3.84 9.80 20.62
N TYR A 22 -4.02 10.74 19.69
CA TYR A 22 -4.22 12.14 20.01
C TYR A 22 -5.49 12.38 20.85
N LEU A 23 -6.62 11.76 20.47
CA LEU A 23 -7.90 11.92 21.16
C LEU A 23 -8.00 11.13 22.46
N SER A 24 -7.13 10.14 22.68
CA SER A 24 -7.14 9.32 23.92
C SER A 24 -6.76 10.08 25.20
N GLY A 25 -6.18 11.28 25.08
CA GLY A 25 -5.68 12.05 26.21
C GLY A 25 -4.37 11.52 26.81
N TYR A 26 -3.78 10.47 26.23
CA TYR A 26 -2.51 9.91 26.68
C TYR A 26 -1.37 10.93 26.61
N GLN A 27 -0.53 10.96 27.66
CA GLN A 27 0.65 11.81 27.75
C GLN A 27 1.92 10.95 27.71
N GLY A 28 2.82 11.26 26.77
CA GLY A 28 4.08 10.57 26.56
C GLY A 28 4.21 9.96 25.17
N ALA A 29 5.41 9.48 24.86
CA ALA A 29 5.73 8.88 23.56
C ALA A 29 5.50 7.35 23.49
N GLY A 30 5.31 6.68 24.63
CA GLY A 30 5.27 5.21 24.72
C GLY A 30 4.21 4.55 23.84
N VAL A 31 3.02 5.17 23.72
CA VAL A 31 1.93 4.67 22.87
C VAL A 31 2.31 4.56 21.38
N TRP A 32 3.25 5.39 20.91
CA TRP A 32 3.72 5.38 19.52
C TRP A 32 4.65 4.21 19.20
N PHE A 33 5.24 3.60 20.23
CA PHE A 33 6.11 2.43 20.11
C PHE A 33 5.44 1.14 20.58
N ALA A 34 4.22 1.23 21.13
CA ALA A 34 3.46 0.07 21.56
C ALA A 34 2.88 -0.71 20.36
N PRO A 35 2.88 -2.05 20.39
CA PRO A 35 2.22 -2.87 19.38
C PRO A 35 0.70 -2.83 19.60
N ILE A 36 0.03 -1.87 18.96
CA ILE A 36 -1.44 -1.72 19.06
C ILE A 36 -2.11 -2.55 17.96
N PRO A 37 -3.07 -3.44 18.31
CA PRO A 37 -3.69 -4.36 17.36
C PRO A 37 -4.71 -3.66 16.46
N ILE A 38 -4.26 -2.84 15.51
CA ILE A 38 -5.10 -2.20 14.49
C ILE A 38 -5.09 -3.08 13.23
N PHE A 39 -5.71 -4.26 13.34
CA PHE A 39 -5.74 -5.24 12.25
C PHE A 39 -6.93 -5.03 11.33
N GLN A 40 -6.69 -5.07 10.01
CA GLN A 40 -7.73 -5.13 9.00
C GLN A 40 -7.74 -6.51 8.36
N TRP A 41 -8.73 -7.32 8.73
CA TRP A 41 -8.88 -8.70 8.24
C TRP A 41 -9.68 -8.81 6.94
N GLY A 42 -10.12 -7.69 6.35
CA GLY A 42 -10.99 -7.69 5.17
C GLY A 42 -10.35 -8.34 3.94
N PHE A 43 -9.03 -8.14 3.76
CA PHE A 43 -8.28 -8.79 2.69
C PHE A 43 -8.17 -10.30 2.89
N GLU A 44 -7.86 -10.74 4.12
CA GLU A 44 -7.71 -12.16 4.45
C GLU A 44 -9.01 -12.93 4.25
N ALA A 45 -10.15 -12.35 4.64
CA ALA A 45 -11.46 -12.94 4.40
C ALA A 45 -11.73 -13.17 2.89
N ALA A 46 -11.37 -12.20 2.04
CA ALA A 46 -11.50 -12.34 0.59
C ALA A 46 -10.53 -13.40 0.03
N ALA A 47 -9.30 -13.47 0.55
CA ALA A 47 -8.32 -14.47 0.17
C ALA A 47 -8.81 -15.90 0.53
N PHE A 48 -9.33 -16.11 1.74
CA PHE A 48 -9.94 -17.40 2.13
C PHE A 48 -11.08 -17.80 1.21
N LYS A 49 -11.92 -16.84 0.78
CA LYS A 49 -12.99 -17.14 -0.18
C LYS A 49 -12.45 -17.57 -1.55
N GLN A 50 -11.39 -16.93 -2.03
CA GLN A 50 -10.73 -17.32 -3.28
C GLN A 50 -10.14 -18.73 -3.19
N LEU A 51 -9.56 -19.09 -2.04
CA LEU A 51 -8.97 -20.40 -1.78
C LEU A 51 -10.04 -21.50 -1.77
N GLU A 52 -11.20 -21.22 -1.19
CA GLU A 52 -12.37 -22.09 -1.22
C GLU A 52 -12.86 -22.32 -2.67
N LEU A 53 -13.00 -21.24 -3.46
CA LEU A 53 -13.43 -21.31 -4.87
C LEU A 53 -12.46 -22.08 -5.77
N THR A 54 -11.16 -21.98 -5.48
CA THR A 54 -10.09 -22.70 -6.19
C THR A 54 -9.88 -24.12 -5.66
N LYS A 55 -10.68 -24.56 -4.67
CA LYS A 55 -10.58 -25.88 -4.02
C LYS A 55 -9.18 -26.18 -3.46
N THR A 56 -8.48 -25.13 -3.04
CA THR A 56 -7.16 -25.29 -2.43
C THR A 56 -7.30 -25.81 -1.00
N LYS A 57 -6.48 -26.80 -0.65
CA LYS A 57 -6.51 -27.40 0.69
C LYS A 57 -5.74 -26.50 1.66
N PHE A 58 -6.26 -26.30 2.86
CA PHE A 58 -5.58 -25.53 3.92
C PHE A 58 -4.14 -26.01 4.18
N GLY A 59 -3.92 -27.34 4.19
CA GLY A 59 -2.57 -27.90 4.33
C GLY A 59 -1.60 -27.49 3.21
N SER A 60 -2.09 -27.17 2.00
CA SER A 60 -1.25 -26.65 0.91
C SER A 60 -0.78 -25.22 1.21
N MET A 61 -1.61 -24.41 1.87
CA MET A 61 -1.22 -23.07 2.30
C MET A 61 -0.14 -23.11 3.38
N VAL A 62 -0.29 -24.01 4.36
CA VAL A 62 0.72 -24.18 5.40
C VAL A 62 2.05 -24.64 4.80
N LYS A 63 2.02 -25.58 3.85
CA LYS A 63 3.22 -26.01 3.11
C LYS A 63 3.85 -24.86 2.32
N LEU A 64 3.04 -24.06 1.63
CA LEU A 64 3.52 -22.88 0.91
C LEU A 64 4.22 -21.91 1.86
N ALA A 65 3.56 -21.53 2.97
CA ALA A 65 4.12 -20.63 3.96
C ALA A 65 5.43 -21.16 4.56
N ALA A 66 5.49 -22.45 4.91
CA ALA A 66 6.70 -23.07 5.45
C ALA A 66 7.86 -23.04 4.44
N VAL A 67 7.61 -23.42 3.19
CA VAL A 67 8.62 -23.39 2.12
C VAL A 67 9.09 -21.96 1.86
N THR A 68 8.16 -21.00 1.76
CA THR A 68 8.49 -19.59 1.56
C THR A 68 9.32 -19.04 2.70
N ILE A 69 9.00 -19.34 3.96
CA ILE A 69 9.78 -18.91 5.13
C ILE A 69 11.21 -19.43 5.04
N VAL A 70 11.39 -20.73 4.75
CA VAL A 70 12.73 -21.34 4.66
C VAL A 70 13.55 -20.68 3.56
N ILE A 71 12.97 -20.53 2.36
CA ILE A 71 13.66 -19.89 1.22
C ILE A 71 14.00 -18.43 1.55
N MET A 72 13.03 -17.67 2.06
CA MET A 72 13.23 -16.26 2.42
C MET A 72 14.31 -16.11 3.47
N PHE A 73 14.37 -16.99 4.47
CA PHE A 73 15.39 -16.94 5.52
C PHE A 73 16.79 -17.15 4.94
N ILE A 74 16.99 -18.18 4.11
CA ILE A 74 18.27 -18.46 3.45
C ILE A 74 18.68 -17.30 2.53
N CYS A 75 17.77 -16.86 1.66
CA CYS A 75 18.03 -15.74 0.75
C CYS A 75 18.33 -14.45 1.51
N SER A 76 17.66 -14.18 2.64
CA SER A 76 17.88 -12.98 3.45
C SER A 76 19.32 -12.91 3.97
N PHE A 77 19.92 -14.01 4.41
CA PHE A 77 21.33 -14.02 4.82
C PHE A 77 22.28 -13.69 3.67
N VAL A 78 21.99 -14.21 2.47
CA VAL A 78 22.80 -13.93 1.27
C VAL A 78 22.72 -12.44 0.91
N PHE A 79 21.51 -11.88 0.85
CA PHE A 79 21.33 -10.45 0.54
C PHE A 79 21.90 -9.54 1.62
N TRP A 80 21.70 -9.88 2.90
CA TRP A 80 22.30 -9.16 4.02
C TRP A 80 23.83 -9.13 3.86
N SER A 81 24.47 -10.27 3.60
CA SER A 81 25.93 -10.33 3.38
C SER A 81 26.42 -9.36 2.30
N PHE A 82 25.68 -9.21 1.20
CA PHE A 82 26.04 -8.24 0.15
C PHE A 82 25.80 -6.79 0.55
N ILE A 83 24.67 -6.49 1.17
CA ILE A 83 24.31 -5.13 1.60
C ILE A 83 25.36 -4.55 2.55
N TRP A 84 25.87 -5.33 3.51
CA TRP A 84 26.88 -4.82 4.44
C TRP A 84 28.27 -4.65 3.83
N LYS A 85 28.55 -5.29 2.68
CA LYS A 85 29.81 -5.13 1.94
C LYS A 85 29.83 -3.91 1.02
N LEU A 86 28.66 -3.41 0.61
CA LEU A 86 28.51 -2.30 -0.33
C LEU A 86 28.91 -0.92 0.26
N GLY A 87 28.80 -0.75 1.58
CA GLY A 87 29.14 0.49 2.28
C GLY A 87 28.28 0.74 3.51
N PRO A 88 28.59 1.78 4.31
CA PRO A 88 27.80 2.14 5.49
C PRO A 88 26.39 2.61 5.09
N ILE A 89 25.40 2.27 5.91
CA ILE A 89 24.02 2.73 5.77
C ILE A 89 23.79 3.83 6.83
N PRO A 90 23.36 5.06 6.47
CA PRO A 90 23.08 5.60 5.13
C PRO A 90 24.33 6.12 4.39
N SER A 91 24.38 5.95 3.07
CA SER A 91 25.43 6.51 2.18
C SER A 91 24.90 6.74 0.77
N SER A 92 25.72 7.34 -0.12
CA SER A 92 25.37 7.55 -1.54
C SER A 92 25.14 6.25 -2.32
N ALA A 93 25.66 5.11 -1.82
CA ALA A 93 25.35 3.79 -2.35
C ALA A 93 23.85 3.42 -2.17
N TYR A 94 23.18 4.05 -1.19
CA TYR A 94 21.79 3.82 -0.81
C TYR A 94 20.94 5.10 -0.90
N PRO A 95 20.68 5.63 -2.11
CA PRO A 95 20.03 6.93 -2.29
C PRO A 95 18.60 6.98 -1.74
N PHE A 96 17.87 5.86 -1.79
CA PHE A 96 16.54 5.77 -1.19
C PHE A 96 16.61 5.95 0.33
N VAL A 97 17.45 5.16 1.00
CA VAL A 97 17.60 5.21 2.46
C VAL A 97 18.08 6.59 2.91
N GLN A 98 19.07 7.17 2.21
CA GLN A 98 19.62 8.48 2.53
C GLN A 98 18.55 9.60 2.50
N LYS A 99 17.58 9.53 1.58
CA LYS A 99 16.54 10.57 1.45
C LYS A 99 15.30 10.26 2.30
N PHE A 100 14.83 9.02 2.28
CA PHE A 100 13.54 8.66 2.85
C PHE A 100 13.60 8.31 4.34
N TRP A 101 14.70 7.75 4.87
CA TRP A 101 14.76 7.47 6.32
C TRP A 101 14.67 8.74 7.17
N PRO A 102 15.44 9.82 6.91
CA PRO A 102 15.29 11.05 7.67
C PRO A 102 13.88 11.64 7.55
N PHE A 103 13.27 11.57 6.36
CA PHE A 103 11.89 12.00 6.14
C PHE A 103 10.89 11.20 6.99
N HIS A 104 10.96 9.86 6.96
CA HIS A 104 10.08 9.00 7.75
C HIS A 104 10.32 9.16 9.25
N ALA A 105 11.57 9.26 9.70
CA ALA A 105 11.91 9.51 11.09
C ALA A 105 11.36 10.87 11.57
N THR A 106 11.45 11.91 10.74
CA THR A 106 10.89 13.22 11.04
C THR A 106 9.37 13.17 11.14
N MET A 107 8.69 12.48 10.20
CA MET A 107 7.24 12.33 10.24
C MET A 107 6.78 11.51 11.46
N GLN A 108 7.50 10.45 11.83
CA GLN A 108 7.20 9.65 13.02
C GLN A 108 7.43 10.46 14.31
N ALA A 109 8.54 11.20 14.40
CA ALA A 109 8.83 12.07 15.53
C ALA A 109 7.81 13.20 15.66
N PHE A 110 7.33 13.74 14.55
CA PHE A 110 6.28 14.76 14.53
C PHE A 110 4.99 14.23 15.19
N TRP A 111 4.51 13.05 14.80
CA TRP A 111 3.34 12.44 15.41
C TRP A 111 3.58 12.06 16.88
N ALA A 112 4.77 11.55 17.22
CA ALA A 112 5.12 11.24 18.61
C ALA A 112 5.11 12.49 19.52
N LYS A 113 5.42 13.68 18.98
CA LYS A 113 5.33 14.94 19.72
C LYS A 113 3.90 15.40 20.03
N SER A 114 2.90 14.87 19.33
CA SER A 114 1.48 15.24 19.52
C SER A 114 0.96 14.92 20.92
N THR A 115 1.52 13.89 21.56
CA THR A 115 1.12 13.38 22.89
C THR A 115 2.12 13.77 23.97
N LEU A 116 3.15 14.58 23.69
CA LEU A 116 4.06 15.05 24.73
C LEU A 116 3.38 16.14 25.57
N PRO A 117 3.66 16.19 26.89
CA PRO A 117 3.09 17.18 27.79
C PRO A 117 3.61 18.61 27.52
N ASP A 118 4.65 18.75 26.70
CA ASP A 118 5.20 20.04 26.31
C ASP A 118 4.23 20.76 25.37
N ALA A 119 3.73 21.92 25.81
CA ALA A 119 2.67 22.67 25.12
C ALA A 119 2.99 22.99 23.65
N ALA A 120 4.28 23.11 23.30
CA ALA A 120 4.73 23.36 21.93
C ALA A 120 4.43 22.19 20.96
N GLY A 121 4.43 20.93 21.44
CA GLY A 121 4.16 19.75 20.60
C GLY A 121 2.68 19.60 20.27
N ASN A 122 1.81 19.76 21.28
CA ASN A 122 0.36 19.66 21.10
C ASN A 122 -0.21 20.88 20.34
N ALA A 123 0.32 22.08 20.58
CA ALA A 123 -0.12 23.30 19.89
C ALA A 123 0.11 23.25 18.37
N LEU A 124 1.19 22.59 17.91
CA LEU A 124 1.42 22.41 16.47
C LEU A 124 0.35 21.50 15.85
N VAL A 125 -0.04 20.43 16.54
CA VAL A 125 -1.02 19.47 16.02
C VAL A 125 -2.43 20.06 16.04
N SER A 126 -2.79 20.81 17.08
CA SER A 126 -4.10 21.49 17.15
C SER A 126 -4.25 22.58 16.08
N GLN A 127 -3.17 23.24 15.67
CA GLN A 127 -3.19 24.19 14.54
C GLN A 127 -3.34 23.49 13.18
N ILE A 128 -2.87 22.25 13.06
CA ILE A 128 -2.90 21.49 11.80
C ILE A 128 -4.26 20.82 11.59
N ILE A 129 -4.91 20.36 12.67
CA ILE A 129 -6.26 19.79 12.59
C ILE A 129 -7.27 20.92 12.38
N ARG A 130 -7.54 21.24 11.11
CA ARG A 130 -8.54 22.22 10.74
C ARG A 130 -9.90 21.56 10.51
N TRP A 131 -10.77 21.66 11.51
CA TRP A 131 -12.13 21.13 11.47
C TRP A 131 -12.95 21.66 10.29
N ASP A 132 -12.69 22.88 9.82
CA ASP A 132 -13.35 23.46 8.65
C ASP A 132 -13.10 22.62 7.38
N TYR A 133 -11.87 22.13 7.19
CA TYR A 133 -11.53 21.30 6.02
C TYR A 133 -12.09 19.88 6.13
N ILE A 134 -12.12 19.34 7.35
CA ILE A 134 -12.74 18.04 7.62
C ILE A 134 -14.26 18.13 7.37
N GLY A 135 -14.90 19.19 7.87
CA GLY A 135 -16.33 19.44 7.70
C GLY A 135 -16.72 19.68 6.24
N THR A 136 -15.97 20.52 5.51
CA THR A 136 -16.20 20.73 4.08
C THR A 136 -15.96 19.47 3.25
N GLY A 137 -14.95 18.66 3.59
CA GLY A 137 -14.74 17.36 2.96
C GLY A 137 -15.86 16.36 3.24
N PHE A 138 -16.36 16.30 4.47
CA PHE A 138 -17.49 15.45 4.86
C PHE A 138 -18.78 15.89 4.15
N LEU A 139 -19.13 17.17 4.20
CA LEU A 139 -20.31 17.70 3.55
C LEU A 139 -20.22 17.58 2.02
N GLY A 140 -19.05 17.84 1.44
CA GLY A 140 -18.82 17.70 0.01
C GLY A 140 -18.99 16.25 -0.46
N SER A 141 -18.40 15.29 0.26
CA SER A 141 -18.56 13.87 -0.06
C SER A 141 -19.99 13.38 0.14
N ALA A 142 -20.67 13.82 1.21
CA ALA A 142 -22.09 13.54 1.42
C ALA A 142 -22.99 14.13 0.32
N ALA A 143 -22.69 15.35 -0.15
CA ALA A 143 -23.43 15.98 -1.25
C ALA A 143 -23.24 15.23 -2.57
N VAL A 144 -22.02 14.79 -2.89
CA VAL A 144 -21.75 13.96 -4.07
C VAL A 144 -22.49 12.61 -3.97
N LEU A 145 -22.47 11.97 -2.80
CA LEU A 145 -23.19 10.71 -2.59
C LEU A 145 -24.71 10.90 -2.73
N ALA A 146 -25.27 11.97 -2.14
CA ALA A 146 -26.69 12.30 -2.24
C ALA A 146 -27.09 12.60 -3.70
N GLY A 147 -26.27 13.35 -4.43
CA GLY A 147 -26.46 13.59 -5.86
C GLY A 147 -26.48 12.27 -6.65
N LEU A 148 -25.48 11.40 -6.45
CA LEU A 148 -25.43 10.10 -7.11
C LEU A 148 -26.63 9.21 -6.74
N ALA A 149 -27.08 9.26 -5.48
CA ALA A 149 -28.27 8.53 -5.04
C ALA A 149 -29.56 9.05 -5.71
N LEU A 150 -29.71 10.38 -5.85
CA LEU A 150 -30.85 11.00 -6.55
C LEU A 150 -30.92 10.58 -8.02
N PHE A 151 -29.77 10.54 -8.71
CA PHE A 151 -29.68 10.08 -10.10
C PHE A 151 -29.68 8.55 -10.25
N LYS A 152 -29.83 7.79 -9.16
CA LYS A 152 -29.73 6.31 -9.13
C LYS A 152 -28.44 5.79 -9.79
N ALA A 153 -27.36 6.56 -9.70
CA ALA A 153 -26.08 6.20 -10.26
C ALA A 153 -25.43 5.07 -9.45
N PRO A 154 -24.60 4.22 -10.07
CA PRO A 154 -23.91 3.14 -9.36
C PRO A 154 -23.02 3.70 -8.24
N LEU A 155 -23.19 3.16 -7.01
CA LEU A 155 -22.37 3.51 -5.84
C LEU A 155 -20.86 3.29 -6.09
N THR A 156 -20.50 2.43 -7.04
CA THR A 156 -19.12 2.20 -7.46
C THR A 156 -18.44 3.46 -8.00
N LEU A 157 -19.19 4.41 -8.58
CA LEU A 157 -18.65 5.70 -9.03
C LEU A 157 -18.19 6.57 -7.85
N PHE A 158 -18.97 6.59 -6.77
CA PHE A 158 -18.60 7.32 -5.56
C PHE A 158 -17.30 6.78 -4.96
N TYR A 159 -17.23 5.47 -4.76
CA TYR A 159 -16.03 4.83 -4.20
C TYR A 159 -14.81 4.92 -5.13
N GLY A 160 -15.01 4.90 -6.45
CA GLY A 160 -13.94 5.14 -7.41
C GLY A 160 -13.39 6.58 -7.36
N PHE A 161 -14.28 7.56 -7.21
CA PHE A 161 -13.91 8.97 -7.08
C PHE A 161 -13.17 9.26 -5.78
N VAL A 162 -13.74 8.83 -4.64
CA VAL A 162 -13.10 8.98 -3.32
C VAL A 162 -11.76 8.24 -3.28
N GLY A 163 -11.73 7.02 -3.82
CA GLY A 163 -10.50 6.26 -3.97
C GLY A 163 -9.45 7.01 -4.78
N GLY A 164 -9.83 7.68 -5.88
CA GLY A 164 -8.89 8.37 -6.78
C GLY A 164 -8.24 9.63 -6.22
N ILE A 165 -8.92 10.39 -5.35
CA ILE A 165 -8.42 11.66 -4.80
C ILE A 165 -7.13 11.46 -3.97
N GLY A 166 -6.98 10.31 -3.31
CA GLY A 166 -5.82 10.02 -2.46
C GLY A 166 -4.59 9.49 -3.18
N TYR A 167 -4.68 9.14 -4.46
CA TYR A 167 -3.54 8.58 -5.21
C TYR A 167 -2.82 9.63 -6.04
N TRP A 168 -1.52 9.37 -6.26
CA TRP A 168 -0.75 10.17 -7.18
C TRP A 168 -1.32 10.10 -8.60
N PRO A 169 -1.37 11.22 -9.35
CA PRO A 169 -1.98 11.28 -10.67
C PRO A 169 -1.45 10.21 -11.64
N HIS A 170 -0.16 9.89 -11.57
CA HIS A 170 0.45 8.90 -12.45
C HIS A 170 -0.10 7.47 -12.25
N PHE A 171 -0.52 7.10 -11.04
CA PHE A 171 -1.19 5.80 -10.82
C PHE A 171 -2.61 5.81 -11.38
N VAL A 172 -3.33 6.90 -11.22
CA VAL A 172 -4.74 7.01 -11.65
C VAL A 172 -4.84 7.08 -13.17
N ILE A 173 -4.01 7.90 -13.82
CA ILE A 173 -4.02 8.09 -15.27
C ILE A 173 -3.65 6.80 -16.00
N LEU A 174 -2.64 6.06 -15.53
CA LEU A 174 -2.24 4.80 -16.15
C LEU A 174 -3.30 3.70 -15.96
N ASN A 175 -3.91 3.62 -14.78
CA ASN A 175 -5.03 2.71 -14.54
C ASN A 175 -6.23 3.06 -15.43
N PHE A 176 -6.52 4.34 -15.60
CA PHE A 176 -7.58 4.81 -16.50
C PHE A 176 -7.28 4.49 -17.96
N ALA A 177 -6.06 4.74 -18.43
CA ALA A 177 -5.61 4.39 -19.77
C ALA A 177 -5.71 2.87 -20.02
N GLY A 178 -5.30 2.06 -19.04
CA GLY A 178 -5.46 0.60 -19.10
C GLY A 178 -6.93 0.18 -19.15
N ALA A 179 -7.81 0.83 -18.39
CA ALA A 179 -9.25 0.58 -18.44
C ALA A 179 -9.88 0.96 -19.79
N LEU A 180 -9.47 2.08 -20.37
CA LEU A 180 -9.90 2.52 -21.71
C LEU A 180 -9.45 1.52 -22.79
N LEU A 181 -8.19 1.10 -22.77
CA LEU A 181 -7.67 0.09 -23.69
C LEU A 181 -8.42 -1.24 -23.54
N GLY A 182 -8.65 -1.66 -22.30
CA GLY A 182 -9.45 -2.84 -21.97
C GLY A 182 -10.85 -2.78 -22.59
N ARG A 183 -11.55 -1.66 -22.41
CA ARG A 183 -12.94 -1.48 -22.85
C ARG A 183 -13.08 -1.28 -24.36
N TYR A 184 -12.24 -0.43 -24.96
CA TYR A 184 -12.44 -0.02 -26.35
C TYR A 184 -11.69 -0.88 -27.36
N TYR A 185 -10.54 -1.46 -26.98
CA TYR A 185 -9.73 -2.26 -27.90
C TYR A 185 -9.88 -3.76 -27.61
N PHE A 186 -9.58 -4.20 -26.39
CA PHE A 186 -9.50 -5.62 -26.08
C PHE A 186 -10.87 -6.30 -26.01
N GLN A 187 -11.88 -5.68 -25.43
CA GLN A 187 -13.25 -6.21 -25.44
C GLN A 187 -13.80 -6.34 -26.87
N ARG A 188 -13.56 -5.35 -27.73
CA ARG A 188 -14.00 -5.40 -29.15
C ARG A 188 -13.27 -6.48 -29.94
N ARG A 189 -11.98 -6.71 -29.67
CA ARG A 189 -11.16 -7.68 -30.40
C ARG A 189 -11.36 -9.13 -29.97
N PHE A 190 -11.52 -9.39 -28.67
CA PHE A 190 -11.52 -10.75 -28.11
C PHE A 190 -12.91 -11.24 -27.66
N GLY A 191 -13.92 -10.36 -27.66
CA GLY A 191 -15.24 -10.64 -27.11
C GLY A 191 -15.29 -10.40 -25.60
N GLU A 192 -16.47 -9.98 -25.12
CA GLU A 192 -16.64 -9.49 -23.75
C GLU A 192 -16.40 -10.57 -22.68
N ASP A 193 -17.01 -11.75 -22.83
CA ASP A 193 -16.90 -12.85 -21.86
C ASP A 193 -15.49 -13.40 -21.80
N ARG A 194 -14.86 -13.58 -22.96
CA ARG A 194 -13.49 -14.07 -23.08
C ARG A 194 -12.50 -13.11 -22.45
N TRP A 195 -12.64 -11.81 -22.71
CA TRP A 195 -11.77 -10.79 -22.11
C TRP A 195 -11.91 -10.73 -20.59
N ARG A 196 -13.15 -10.79 -20.08
CA ARG A 196 -13.42 -10.80 -18.63
C ARG A 196 -12.79 -12.01 -17.95
N ALA A 197 -12.79 -13.19 -18.58
CA ALA A 197 -12.14 -14.39 -18.06
C ALA A 197 -10.60 -14.33 -18.09
N TYR A 198 -9.99 -13.75 -19.12
CA TYR A 198 -8.53 -13.65 -19.24
C TYR A 198 -7.91 -12.50 -18.43
N THR A 199 -8.67 -11.44 -18.13
CA THR A 199 -8.14 -10.25 -17.44
C THR A 199 -7.47 -10.60 -16.09
N PRO A 200 -8.06 -11.42 -15.20
CA PRO A 200 -7.41 -11.83 -13.95
C PRO A 200 -6.13 -12.64 -14.17
N ILE A 201 -6.11 -13.52 -15.17
CA ILE A 201 -4.95 -14.36 -15.51
C ILE A 201 -3.79 -13.48 -16.00
N LEU A 202 -4.09 -12.51 -16.87
CA LEU A 202 -3.10 -11.57 -17.39
C LEU A 202 -2.54 -10.68 -16.28
N LEU A 203 -3.40 -10.20 -15.37
CA LEU A 203 -2.96 -9.44 -14.20
C LEU A 203 -2.03 -10.27 -13.29
N ALA A 204 -2.40 -11.52 -13.00
CA ALA A 204 -1.60 -12.40 -12.17
C ALA A 204 -0.23 -12.69 -12.80
N GLY A 205 -0.22 -13.01 -14.10
CA GLY A 205 1.01 -13.27 -14.86
C GLY A 205 1.91 -12.04 -14.93
N TYR A 206 1.37 -10.87 -15.26
CA TYR A 206 2.12 -9.62 -15.30
C TYR A 206 2.69 -9.25 -13.92
N SER A 207 1.89 -9.37 -12.85
CA SER A 207 2.33 -9.04 -11.49
C SER A 207 3.47 -9.96 -11.03
N CYS A 208 3.35 -11.26 -11.30
CA CYS A 208 4.41 -12.23 -11.03
C CYS A 208 5.69 -11.92 -11.83
N GLY A 209 5.56 -11.66 -13.13
CA GLY A 209 6.68 -11.33 -14.01
C GLY A 209 7.41 -10.05 -13.60
N MET A 210 6.66 -8.99 -13.28
CA MET A 210 7.22 -7.73 -12.76
C MET A 210 8.01 -7.95 -11.46
N GLY A 211 7.49 -8.78 -10.55
CA GLY A 211 8.17 -9.14 -9.32
C GLY A 211 9.49 -9.86 -9.58
N LEU A 212 9.47 -10.90 -10.44
CA LEU A 212 10.66 -11.69 -10.78
C LEU A 212 11.72 -10.83 -11.47
N VAL A 213 11.35 -10.11 -12.53
CA VAL A 213 12.29 -9.24 -13.27
C VAL A 213 12.86 -8.16 -12.36
N GLY A 214 12.01 -7.49 -11.57
CA GLY A 214 12.45 -6.47 -10.63
C GLY A 214 13.46 -7.00 -9.61
N MET A 215 13.18 -8.15 -9.00
CA MET A 215 14.09 -8.78 -8.04
C MET A 215 15.41 -9.23 -8.70
N THR A 216 15.35 -9.83 -9.89
CA THR A 216 16.57 -10.23 -10.62
C THR A 216 17.41 -9.01 -11.00
N SER A 217 16.81 -7.94 -11.51
CA SER A 217 17.53 -6.69 -11.84
C SER A 217 18.22 -6.08 -10.61
N ILE A 218 17.53 -6.02 -9.47
CA ILE A 218 18.11 -5.52 -8.22
C ILE A 218 19.27 -6.43 -7.77
N SER A 219 19.09 -7.75 -7.85
CA SER A 219 20.13 -8.72 -7.46
C SER A 219 21.39 -8.56 -8.31
N VAL A 220 21.25 -8.46 -9.63
CA VAL A 220 22.38 -8.23 -10.56
C VAL A 220 23.04 -6.88 -10.27
N ALA A 221 22.26 -5.82 -10.03
CA ALA A 221 22.81 -4.52 -9.70
C ALA A 221 23.59 -4.50 -8.38
N LEU A 222 23.09 -5.20 -7.35
CA LEU A 222 23.77 -5.32 -6.05
C LEU A 222 25.07 -6.13 -6.18
N ILE A 223 25.05 -7.25 -6.90
CA ILE A 223 26.25 -8.06 -7.16
C ILE A 223 27.28 -7.24 -7.94
N SER A 224 26.87 -6.55 -9.01
CA SER A 224 27.76 -5.72 -9.84
C SER A 224 28.45 -4.64 -9.01
N LYS A 225 27.68 -3.93 -8.16
CA LYS A 225 28.24 -2.88 -7.30
C LYS A 225 29.16 -3.45 -6.21
N ALA A 226 28.77 -4.54 -5.55
CA ALA A 226 29.57 -5.17 -4.50
C ALA A 226 30.90 -5.76 -5.01
N VAL A 227 30.94 -6.24 -6.26
CA VAL A 227 32.19 -6.70 -6.89
C VAL A 227 33.03 -5.52 -7.36
N SER A 228 32.42 -4.46 -7.90
CA SER A 228 33.16 -3.27 -8.35
C SER A 228 33.84 -2.51 -7.20
N SER A 229 33.26 -2.51 -5.99
CA SER A 229 33.85 -1.90 -4.81
C SER A 229 35.02 -2.70 -4.21
N ILE A 230 35.29 -3.92 -4.69
CA ILE A 230 36.46 -4.73 -4.30
C ILE A 230 37.70 -4.37 -5.14
N VAL A 231 37.53 -3.60 -6.22
CA VAL A 231 38.65 -3.00 -6.95
C VAL A 231 38.89 -1.62 -6.36
N PHE A 232 39.64 -1.55 -5.24
CA PHE A 232 40.47 -0.46 -4.69
C PHE A 232 40.56 -0.57 -3.17
#